data_AF-A0A538GPP2-F1
#
_entry.id   AF-A0A538GPP2-F1
#
_cell.length_a   1.000
_cell.length_b   1.000
_cell.length_c   1.000
_cell.angle_alpha   90.00
_cell.angle_beta   90.00
_cell.angle_gamma   90.00
#
_symmetry.space_group_name_H-M   'P 1'
#
loop_
_entity.id
_entity.type
_entity.pdbx_description
1 polymer ?
#
loop_
_entity_poly.entity_id
_entity_poly.type
_entity_poly.pdbx_seq_one_letter_code
_entity_poly.pdbx_strand_id
1 'polypeptide(L)' 'MHPPRPPSIDQGVIAVIWAVGLGIYIYFGLLAVGASGATAIVISLVSFAGIWLLVRLRGEEPVRRPRRRRS' A
#
# COMPACT_ATOMS: atom_id res chain seq x y z
N MET A 1 -11.13 -31.62 -12.89
CA MET A 1 -10.98 -30.27 -13.49
C MET A 1 -10.18 -29.42 -12.53
N HIS A 2 -9.06 -28.83 -12.95
CA HIS A 2 -8.29 -27.92 -12.08
C HIS A 2 -9.00 -26.56 -12.07
N PRO A 3 -9.37 -26.01 -10.89
CA PRO A 3 -9.96 -24.67 -10.84
C PRO A 3 -8.96 -23.66 -11.42
N PRO A 4 -9.44 -22.66 -12.20
CA PRO A 4 -8.59 -21.60 -12.69
C PRO A 4 -7.94 -20.90 -11.50
N ARG A 5 -6.65 -20.63 -11.62
CA ARG A 5 -5.89 -19.90 -10.61
C ARG A 5 -6.58 -18.54 -10.43
N PRO A 6 -6.87 -18.10 -9.19
CA PRO A 6 -7.43 -16.78 -8.99
C PRO A 6 -6.51 -15.73 -9.63
N PRO A 7 -7.05 -14.69 -10.28
CA PRO A 7 -6.24 -13.65 -10.88
C PRO A 7 -5.35 -13.00 -9.80
N SER A 8 -4.05 -12.97 -10.04
CA SER A 8 -3.12 -12.25 -9.17
C SER A 8 -3.27 -10.76 -9.46
N ILE A 9 -3.88 -10.01 -8.54
CA ILE A 9 -3.88 -8.55 -8.60
C ILE A 9 -2.47 -8.06 -8.29
N ASP A 10 -1.95 -7.16 -9.11
CA ASP A 10 -0.63 -6.57 -8.90
C ASP A 10 -0.53 -5.92 -7.52
N GLN A 11 0.55 -6.21 -6.81
CA GLN A 11 0.78 -5.70 -5.45
C GLN A 11 0.79 -4.16 -5.40
N GLY A 12 1.24 -3.51 -6.48
CA GLY A 12 1.17 -2.05 -6.62
C GLY A 12 -0.26 -1.50 -6.66
N VAL A 13 -1.21 -2.23 -7.28
CA VAL A 13 -2.63 -1.82 -7.34
C VAL A 13 -3.26 -1.89 -5.95
N ILE A 14 -3.02 -2.97 -5.21
CA ILE A 14 -3.48 -3.12 -3.82
C ILE A 14 -2.89 -2.00 -2.95
N ALA A 15 -1.61 -1.65 -3.15
CA ALA A 15 -0.96 -0.58 -2.43
C ALA A 15 -1.58 0.80 -2.69
N VAL A 16 -1.91 1.11 -3.95
CA VAL A 16 -2.57 2.38 -4.31
C VAL A 16 -3.92 2.49 -3.61
N ILE A 17 -4.72 1.42 -3.58
CA ILE A 17 -6.03 1.42 -2.89
C ILE A 17 -5.85 1.75 -1.40
N TRP A 18 -4.89 1.10 -0.73
CA TRP A 18 -4.61 1.37 0.69
C TRP A 18 -4.02 2.76 0.93
N ALA A 19 -3.15 3.24 0.06
CA ALA A 19 -2.58 4.59 0.17
C ALA A 19 -3.68 5.65 0.05
N VAL A 20 -4.59 5.53 -0.91
CA VAL A 20 -5.75 6.43 -1.06
C VAL A 20 -6.64 6.37 0.18
N GLY A 21 -7.00 5.16 0.62
CA GLY A 21 -7.84 4.97 1.81
C GLY A 21 -7.23 5.59 3.07
N LEU A 22 -5.94 5.36 3.31
CA LEU A 22 -5.25 5.94 4.45
C LEU A 22 -5.12 7.46 4.34
N GLY A 23 -4.80 8.00 3.16
CA GLY A 23 -4.71 9.44 2.94
C GLY A 23 -6.02 10.16 3.27
N ILE A 24 -7.15 9.59 2.83
CA ILE A 24 -8.49 10.09 3.16
C ILE A 24 -8.73 10.00 4.68
N TYR A 25 -8.46 8.85 5.29
CA TYR A 25 -8.65 8.64 6.74
C TYR A 25 -7.86 9.66 7.58
N ILE A 26 -6.59 9.87 7.23
CA ILE A 26 -5.71 10.84 7.90
C ILE A 26 -6.21 12.26 7.71
N TYR A 27 -6.59 12.65 6.49
CA TYR A 27 -7.08 14.00 6.19
C TYR A 27 -8.32 14.35 7.03
N PHE A 28 -9.34 13.50 7.03
CA PHE A 28 -10.54 13.72 7.82
C PHE A 28 -10.28 13.61 9.32
N GLY A 29 -9.39 12.70 9.73
CA GLY A 29 -8.94 12.60 11.12
C GLY A 29 -8.32 13.91 11.62
N LEU A 30 -7.39 14.49 10.85
CA LEU A 30 -6.73 15.76 11.18
C LEU A 30 -7.72 16.93 11.24
N LEU A 31 -8.67 17.01 10.30
CA LEU A 31 -9.74 18.01 10.37
C LEU A 31 -10.59 17.84 11.63
N ALA A 32 -10.89 16.60 12.05
CA ALA A 32 -11.67 16.33 13.26
C ALA A 32 -10.96 16.76 14.55
N VAL A 33 -9.62 16.76 14.59
CA VAL A 33 -8.84 17.26 15.74
C VAL A 33 -8.60 18.78 15.68
N GLY A 34 -9.18 19.48 14.70
CA GLY A 34 -9.02 20.93 14.53
C GLY A 34 -7.68 21.35 13.92
N ALA A 35 -6.96 20.42 13.27
CA ALA A 35 -5.75 20.78 12.55
C ALA A 35 -6.07 21.68 11.35
N SER A 36 -5.15 22.59 11.02
CA SER A 36 -5.32 23.45 9.84
C SER A 36 -5.41 22.60 8.57
N GLY A 37 -6.23 23.02 7.60
CA GLY A 37 -6.36 22.32 6.32
C GLY A 37 -5.02 22.12 5.60
N ALA A 38 -4.10 23.09 5.73
CA ALA A 38 -2.75 22.98 5.19
C ALA A 38 -1.96 21.83 5.83
N THR A 39 -1.99 21.72 7.17
CA THR A 39 -1.33 20.62 7.90
C THR A 39 -1.96 19.26 7.53
N ALA A 40 -3.28 19.20 7.43
CA ALA A 40 -4.00 17.98 7.07
C ALA A 40 -3.62 17.47 5.67
N ILE A 41 -3.53 18.36 4.68
CA ILE A 41 -3.13 18.04 3.30
C ILE A 41 -1.70 17.53 3.26
N VAL A 42 -0.75 18.23 3.90
CA VAL A 42 0.66 17.85 3.87
C VAL A 42 0.87 16.46 4.48
N ILE A 43 0.29 16.20 5.65
CA ILE A 43 0.44 14.90 6.33
C ILE A 43 -0.23 13.78 5.53
N SER A 44 -1.39 14.04 4.93
CA SER A 44 -2.07 13.07 4.06
C SER A 44 -1.24 12.71 2.82
N LEU A 45 -0.67 13.71 2.13
CA LEU A 45 0.17 13.49 0.95
C LEU A 45 1.47 12.76 1.29
N VAL A 46 2.14 13.11 2.40
CA VAL A 46 3.35 12.42 2.86
C VAL A 46 3.06 10.96 3.21
N SER A 47 1.93 10.71 3.89
CA SER A 47 1.52 9.35 4.26
C SER A 47 1.16 8.51 3.03
N PHE A 48 0.44 9.11 2.07
CA PHE A 48 0.12 8.51 0.78
C PHE A 48 1.40 8.13 0.01
N ALA A 49 2.30 9.09 -0.17
CA ALA A 49 3.56 8.89 -0.88
C ALA A 49 4.44 7.83 -0.18
N GLY A 50 4.52 7.87 1.15
CA GLY A 50 5.29 6.94 1.95
C GLY A 50 4.84 5.49 1.77
N ILE A 51 3.53 5.21 1.87
CA ILE A 51 3.00 3.85 1.65
C ILE A 51 3.18 3.40 0.21
N TRP A 52 2.87 4.28 -0.74
CA TRP A 52 3.01 3.96 -2.16
C TRP A 52 4.47 3.60 -2.52
N LEU A 53 5.45 4.41 -2.08
CA LEU A 53 6.87 4.13 -2.28
C LEU A 53 7.32 2.86 -1.55
N LEU A 54 6.93 2.68 -0.29
CA LEU A 54 7.31 1.51 0.50
C LEU A 54 6.90 0.21 -0.21
N VAL A 55 5.67 0.13 -0.70
CA VAL A 55 5.18 -1.07 -1.37
C VAL A 55 5.68 -1.16 -2.81
N ARG A 56 5.84 -0.05 -3.53
CA ARG A 56 6.40 -0.09 -4.89
C ARG A 56 7.84 -0.61 -4.90
N LEU A 57 8.61 -0.27 -3.87
CA LEU A 57 10.01 -0.70 -3.72
C LEU A 57 10.12 -2.13 -3.16
N ARG A 58 9.19 -2.58 -2.30
CA ARG A 58 9.21 -3.93 -1.71
C ARG A 58 8.31 -4.97 -2.40
N GLY A 59 7.47 -4.58 -3.35
CA GLY A 59 6.59 -5.49 -4.08
C GLY A 59 7.31 -6.42 -5.05
N GLU A 60 8.59 -6.15 -5.33
CA GLU A 60 9.44 -6.98 -6.17
C GLU A 60 10.24 -8.01 -5.37
N GLU A 61 10.14 -8.01 -4.03
CA GLU A 61 10.93 -8.85 -3.15
C GLU A 61 10.60 -10.33 -3.45
N PRO A 62 11.51 -11.06 -4.14
CA PRO A 62 11.16 -12.36 -4.66
C PRO A 62 10.97 -13.29 -3.47
N VAL A 63 9.80 -13.93 -3.38
CA VAL A 63 9.54 -15.03 -2.45
C VAL A 63 10.75 -15.96 -2.52
N ARG A 64 11.57 -15.97 -1.46
CA ARG A 64 12.72 -16.88 -1.35
C ARG A 64 12.15 -18.28 -1.48
N ARG A 65 12.23 -18.86 -2.69
CA ARG A 65 11.80 -20.24 -2.87
C ARG A 65 12.71 -21.08 -1.97
N PRO A 66 12.16 -21.92 -1.08
CA PRO A 66 12.98 -22.84 -0.34
C PRO A 66 13.74 -23.66 -1.37
N ARG A 67 15.08 -23.59 -1.31
CA ARG A 67 15.98 -24.31 -2.20
C ARG A 67 15.61 -25.78 -2.08
N ARG A 68 14.86 -26.29 -3.06
CA ARG A 68 14.43 -27.68 -3.12
C ARG A 68 15.71 -28.50 -3.19
N ARG A 69 16.13 -29.02 -2.04
CA ARG A 69 17.31 -29.85 -1.86
C ARG A 69 17.03 -31.14 -2.65
N ARG A 70 17.48 -31.18 -3.90
CA ARG A 70 17.58 -32.41 -4.68
C ARG A 70 18.65 -33.26 -4.03
N SER A 71 18.23 -34.39 -3.46
CA SER A 71 19.04 -35.59 -3.30
C SER A 71 18.70 -36.53 -4.45
#